data_AF-A0A9N9JRN2-F1
#
_entry.id   AF-A0A9N9JRN2-F1
#
_cell.length_a   1.000
_cell.length_b   1.000
_cell.length_c   1.000
_cell.angle_alpha   90.00
_cell.angle_beta   90.00
_cell.angle_gamma   90.00
#
_symmetry.space_group_name_H-M   'P 1'
#
loop_
_entity.id
_entity.type
_entity.pdbx_description
1 polymer ?
#
loop_
_entity_poly.entity_id
_entity_poly.type
_entity_poly.pdbx_seq_one_letter_code
_entity_poly.pdbx_strand_id
1 'polypeptide(L)'
;ANRNLQKYGKILLNHLPHPTTQLLIDLCTGDLSLATQRPRSPVSPLSPLSPISPISSPKPPPVRIFMSLFVDQPNYLIQFLEQASQKRWGGFGISRKHEKLTVSKTGPNKLVVDTKEKKAVWNTLLELYLSEAYLPPVISGKDSKGRKYGAPGNFSVSTETERVKEKLLRKDKALKLLKNQDISYDSNQALVLCYLAQFDEGIIYLYEKMKMYEEILRFYMAKDDTDRIMQALKTYGPHDQSLYLLALAYFSSSPTTLSTSTSELLQILDHIDSHNLLPPLQVIQALSRNSIATLAMVKGYMGKRIESERKEAKANRKLIQNYLTKCTGCHGTLDLPAVHFLCRHSYHQRCLPDSDRECPQCAHTYRLIADQRRAQEINADKHDLFFEK
;
A
#
# COMPACT_ATOMS: atom_id res chain seq x y z
N ALA A 1 -40.33 6.25 -12.55
CA ALA A 1 -39.87 6.22 -11.14
C ALA A 1 -38.75 7.22 -10.86
N ASN A 2 -37.59 7.15 -11.54
CA ASN A 2 -36.39 7.92 -11.23
C ASN A 2 -36.59 9.46 -11.13
N ARG A 3 -37.23 10.10 -12.12
CA ARG A 3 -37.47 11.56 -12.14
C ARG A 3 -38.36 12.07 -10.99
N ASN A 4 -39.36 11.27 -10.59
CA ASN A 4 -40.26 11.62 -9.48
C ASN A 4 -39.55 11.43 -8.13
N LEU A 5 -38.76 10.36 -7.98
CA LEU A 5 -37.96 10.15 -6.76
C LEU A 5 -36.86 11.20 -6.60
N GLN A 6 -36.28 11.71 -7.68
CA GLN A 6 -35.36 12.85 -7.58
C GLN A 6 -36.08 14.15 -7.16
N LYS A 7 -37.33 14.35 -7.60
CA LYS A 7 -38.11 15.56 -7.30
C LYS A 7 -38.74 15.55 -5.89
N TYR A 8 -39.29 14.42 -5.47
CA TYR A 8 -40.02 14.27 -4.20
C TYR A 8 -39.23 13.51 -3.12
N GLY A 9 -38.07 12.95 -3.46
CA GLY A 9 -37.29 12.09 -2.56
C GLY A 9 -36.84 12.78 -1.29
N LYS A 10 -36.50 14.08 -1.35
CA LYS A 10 -36.15 14.85 -0.15
C LYS A 10 -37.34 14.94 0.84
N ILE A 11 -38.54 15.20 0.33
CA ILE A 11 -39.76 15.26 1.15
C ILE A 11 -40.07 13.88 1.75
N LEU A 12 -39.96 12.83 0.94
CA LEU A 12 -40.19 11.46 1.38
C LEU A 12 -39.17 11.02 2.45
N LEU A 13 -37.90 11.39 2.31
CA LEU A 13 -36.87 11.12 3.32
C LEU A 13 -37.14 11.89 4.63
N ASN A 14 -37.68 13.10 4.56
CA ASN A 14 -37.99 13.88 5.76
C ASN A 14 -39.16 13.28 6.57
N HIS A 15 -40.19 12.75 5.89
CA HIS A 15 -41.38 12.21 6.56
C HIS A 15 -41.33 10.69 6.82
N LEU A 16 -40.71 9.95 5.90
CA LEU A 16 -40.63 8.49 5.91
C LEU A 16 -39.20 8.04 5.57
N PRO A 17 -38.20 8.36 6.41
CA PRO A 17 -36.78 8.14 6.09
C PRO A 17 -36.46 6.66 5.85
N HIS A 18 -36.92 5.77 6.72
CA HIS A 18 -36.61 4.34 6.62
C HIS A 18 -37.24 3.67 5.38
N PRO A 19 -38.58 3.77 5.14
CA PRO A 19 -39.18 3.19 3.92
C PRO A 19 -38.61 3.77 2.64
N THR A 20 -38.32 5.08 2.62
CA THR A 20 -37.77 5.76 1.44
C THR A 20 -36.33 5.31 1.17
N THR A 21 -35.52 5.13 2.22
CA THR A 21 -34.15 4.59 2.09
C THR A 21 -34.18 3.18 1.51
N GLN A 22 -35.05 2.30 2.02
CA GLN A 22 -35.18 0.94 1.49
C GLN A 22 -35.63 0.92 0.03
N LEU A 23 -36.60 1.78 -0.34
CA LEU A 23 -37.06 1.94 -1.72
C LEU A 23 -35.91 2.36 -2.66
N LEU A 24 -35.06 3.29 -2.22
CA LEU A 24 -33.91 3.74 -3.00
C LEU A 24 -32.85 2.64 -3.14
N ILE A 25 -32.63 1.82 -2.10
CA ILE A 25 -31.75 0.64 -2.16
C ILE A 25 -32.28 -0.32 -3.21
N ASP A 26 -33.55 -0.74 -3.13
CA ASP A 26 -34.14 -1.73 -4.03
C ASP A 26 -34.19 -1.23 -5.48
N LEU A 27 -34.45 0.06 -5.67
CA LEU A 27 -34.36 0.71 -6.98
C LEU A 27 -32.93 0.65 -7.54
N CYS A 28 -31.93 0.95 -6.72
CA CYS A 28 -30.55 0.90 -7.14
C CYS A 28 -30.07 -0.54 -7.33
N THR A 29 -30.59 -1.54 -6.64
CA THR A 29 -30.07 -2.92 -6.77
C THR A 29 -30.80 -3.72 -7.84
N GLY A 30 -31.94 -3.21 -8.34
CA GLY A 30 -32.77 -3.91 -9.31
C GLY A 30 -33.74 -4.90 -8.67
N ASP A 31 -33.82 -4.91 -7.33
CA ASP A 31 -34.72 -5.77 -6.54
C ASP A 31 -36.15 -5.23 -6.49
N LEU A 32 -36.41 -4.09 -7.14
CA LEU A 32 -37.73 -3.47 -7.20
C LEU A 32 -38.71 -4.37 -7.98
N SER A 33 -39.34 -5.32 -7.29
CA SER A 33 -40.44 -6.11 -7.83
C SER A 33 -41.58 -5.16 -8.14
N LEU A 34 -41.72 -4.80 -9.42
CA LEU A 34 -42.96 -4.26 -9.96
C LEU A 34 -44.00 -5.38 -9.83
N ALA A 35 -44.63 -5.48 -8.67
CA ALA A 35 -45.86 -6.25 -8.47
C ALA A 35 -46.94 -5.64 -9.35
N THR A 36 -46.88 -5.95 -10.65
CA THR A 36 -47.95 -5.66 -11.59
C THR A 36 -49.00 -6.73 -11.35
N GLN A 37 -49.76 -6.59 -10.27
CA GLN A 37 -51.10 -7.17 -10.23
C GLN A 37 -51.93 -6.41 -11.28
N ARG A 38 -51.85 -6.85 -12.54
CA ARG A 38 -52.95 -6.60 -13.46
C ARG A 38 -54.11 -7.48 -12.99
N PRO A 39 -55.31 -6.94 -12.70
CA PRO A 39 -56.47 -7.77 -12.49
C PRO A 39 -56.66 -8.62 -13.75
N ARG A 40 -56.71 -9.95 -13.59
CA ARG A 40 -57.01 -10.89 -14.67
C ARG A 40 -58.45 -10.61 -15.12
N SER A 41 -58.61 -9.94 -16.25
CA SER A 41 -59.86 -10.04 -17.01
C SER A 41 -59.93 -11.44 -17.63
N PRO A 42 -61.12 -12.07 -17.70
CA PRO A 42 -61.27 -13.42 -18.23
C PRO A 42 -60.99 -13.44 -19.74
N VAL A 43 -60.20 -14.43 -20.16
CA VAL A 43 -59.73 -14.65 -21.52
C VAL A 43 -60.80 -15.40 -22.33
N SER A 44 -61.19 -14.85 -23.49
CA SER A 44 -61.76 -15.65 -24.59
C SER A 44 -60.62 -16.11 -25.52
N PRO A 45 -60.58 -17.38 -25.96
CA PRO A 45 -59.49 -17.87 -26.81
C PRO A 45 -59.78 -17.60 -28.28
N LEU A 46 -58.77 -17.11 -29.02
CA LEU A 46 -58.38 -17.49 -30.39
C LEU A 46 -57.59 -16.35 -31.07
N SER A 47 -56.26 -16.45 -31.09
CA SER A 47 -55.36 -16.08 -32.21
C SER A 47 -53.89 -16.30 -31.77
N PRO A 48 -53.03 -16.91 -32.60
CA PRO A 48 -51.62 -17.12 -32.26
C PRO A 48 -50.82 -15.82 -32.40
N LEU A 49 -50.36 -15.27 -31.27
CA LEU A 49 -49.47 -14.11 -31.21
C LEU A 49 -48.01 -14.54 -31.37
N SER A 50 -47.27 -13.76 -32.15
CA SER A 50 -45.83 -13.81 -32.38
C SER A 50 -45.01 -13.84 -31.08
N PRO A 51 -43.77 -14.34 -31.08
CA PRO A 51 -42.95 -14.42 -29.88
C PRO A 51 -42.68 -13.02 -29.32
N ILE A 52 -43.24 -12.73 -28.15
CA ILE A 52 -42.95 -11.51 -27.40
C ILE A 52 -41.50 -11.61 -26.90
N SER A 53 -40.61 -10.79 -27.45
CA SER A 53 -39.26 -10.60 -26.93
C SER A 53 -39.32 -10.25 -25.43
N PRO A 54 -38.49 -10.85 -24.56
CA PRO A 54 -38.47 -10.53 -23.15
C PRO A 54 -38.12 -9.05 -22.96
N ILE A 55 -39.01 -8.32 -22.29
CA ILE A 55 -38.81 -6.93 -21.91
C ILE A 55 -37.55 -6.86 -21.05
N SER A 56 -36.46 -6.31 -21.61
CA SER A 56 -35.25 -6.02 -20.85
C SER A 56 -35.63 -5.14 -19.66
N SER A 57 -35.40 -5.62 -18.44
CA SER A 57 -35.54 -4.80 -17.25
C SER A 57 -34.67 -3.54 -17.41
N PRO A 58 -35.19 -2.34 -17.07
CA PRO A 58 -34.41 -1.12 -17.20
C PRO A 58 -33.21 -1.22 -16.25
N LYS A 59 -32.01 -0.96 -16.78
CA LYS A 59 -30.76 -0.96 -16.00
C LYS A 59 -30.94 -0.07 -14.75
N PRO A 60 -30.59 -0.55 -13.55
CA PRO A 60 -30.83 0.20 -12.35
C PRO A 60 -29.98 1.50 -12.33
N PRO A 61 -30.52 2.61 -11.81
CA PRO A 61 -29.87 3.91 -11.84
C PRO A 61 -28.56 3.95 -11.02
N PRO A 62 -27.61 4.85 -11.34
CA PRO A 62 -26.40 5.05 -10.54
C PRO A 62 -26.71 5.44 -9.09
N VAL A 63 -25.99 4.90 -8.11
CA VAL A 63 -26.18 5.18 -6.67
C VAL A 63 -25.93 6.67 -6.38
N ARG A 64 -24.90 7.25 -7.01
CA ARG A 64 -24.44 8.62 -6.77
C ARG A 64 -25.49 9.72 -7.00
N ILE A 65 -26.50 9.48 -7.85
CA ILE A 65 -27.49 10.52 -8.18
C ILE A 65 -28.46 10.80 -7.03
N PHE A 66 -28.54 9.89 -6.05
CA PHE A 66 -29.45 10.01 -4.92
C PHE A 66 -28.76 10.52 -3.65
N MET A 67 -27.42 10.63 -3.64
CA MET A 67 -26.66 11.05 -2.45
C MET A 67 -27.11 12.42 -1.91
N SER A 68 -27.36 13.39 -2.80
CA SER A 68 -27.79 14.74 -2.42
C SER A 68 -29.19 14.80 -1.80
N LEU A 69 -29.98 13.73 -1.86
CA LEU A 69 -31.28 13.67 -1.20
C LEU A 69 -31.14 13.53 0.32
N PHE A 70 -30.00 13.04 0.80
CA PHE A 70 -29.74 12.74 2.22
C PHE A 70 -28.90 13.81 2.93
N VAL A 71 -28.78 15.02 2.37
CA VAL A 71 -27.95 16.11 2.95
C VAL A 71 -28.27 16.36 4.42
N ASP A 72 -29.55 16.28 4.79
CA ASP A 72 -30.03 16.51 6.16
C ASP A 72 -30.08 15.23 7.01
N GLN A 73 -29.70 14.07 6.44
CA GLN A 73 -29.90 12.73 7.00
C GLN A 73 -28.68 11.81 6.74
N PRO A 74 -27.48 12.15 7.26
CA PRO A 74 -26.22 11.45 6.94
C PRO A 74 -26.21 9.98 7.39
N ASN A 75 -26.90 9.63 8.48
CA ASN A 75 -26.97 8.24 8.95
C ASN A 75 -27.73 7.33 7.96
N TYR A 76 -28.82 7.84 7.37
CA TYR A 76 -29.55 7.12 6.32
C TYR A 76 -28.75 7.08 5.02
N LEU A 77 -27.92 8.09 4.74
CA LEU A 77 -26.97 8.04 3.61
C LEU A 77 -25.95 6.91 3.78
N ILE A 78 -25.37 6.74 4.99
CA ILE A 78 -24.46 5.63 5.28
C ILE A 78 -25.16 4.29 5.02
N GLN A 79 -26.37 4.10 5.58
CA GLN A 79 -27.15 2.88 5.38
C GLN A 79 -27.44 2.60 3.89
N PHE A 80 -27.84 3.63 3.15
CA PHE A 80 -28.09 3.56 1.71
C PHE A 80 -26.84 3.12 0.94
N LEU A 81 -25.71 3.79 1.16
CA LEU A 81 -24.46 3.53 0.45
C LEU A 81 -23.88 2.16 0.81
N GLU A 82 -23.89 1.76 2.08
CA GLU A 82 -23.45 0.43 2.53
C GLU A 82 -24.26 -0.68 1.85
N GLN A 83 -25.59 -0.63 1.93
CA GLN A 83 -26.43 -1.69 1.40
C GLN A 83 -26.45 -1.72 -0.14
N ALA A 84 -26.51 -0.55 -0.79
CA ALA A 84 -26.50 -0.47 -2.24
C ALA A 84 -25.16 -0.94 -2.82
N SER A 85 -24.02 -0.56 -2.21
CA SER A 85 -22.69 -1.02 -2.64
C SER A 85 -22.47 -2.51 -2.34
N GLN A 86 -22.95 -3.01 -1.20
CA GLN A 86 -22.90 -4.44 -0.85
C GLN A 86 -23.60 -5.30 -1.89
N LYS A 87 -24.86 -4.96 -2.22
CA LYS A 87 -25.68 -5.71 -3.18
C LYS A 87 -25.15 -5.60 -4.62
N ARG A 88 -24.59 -4.44 -5.01
CA ARG A 88 -24.08 -4.23 -6.38
C ARG A 88 -22.68 -4.74 -6.63
N TRP A 89 -21.78 -4.62 -5.66
CA TRP A 89 -20.34 -4.77 -5.86
C TRP A 89 -19.69 -5.78 -4.91
N GLY A 90 -20.45 -6.44 -4.03
CA GLY A 90 -19.94 -7.52 -3.18
C GLY A 90 -19.46 -7.10 -1.80
N GLY A 91 -19.52 -5.81 -1.46
CA GLY A 91 -19.43 -5.36 -0.08
C GLY A 91 -18.06 -5.25 0.56
N PHE A 92 -18.07 -4.61 1.72
CA PHE A 92 -16.91 -4.61 2.61
C PHE A 92 -16.91 -5.88 3.46
N GLY A 93 -16.08 -6.88 3.11
CA GLY A 93 -15.75 -7.98 4.03
C GLY A 93 -16.16 -9.41 3.61
N ILE A 94 -16.52 -9.68 2.35
CA ILE A 94 -16.66 -11.06 1.85
C ILE A 94 -15.86 -11.21 0.56
N SER A 95 -14.76 -11.97 0.66
CA SER A 95 -14.00 -12.43 -0.50
C SER A 95 -14.92 -13.31 -1.36
N ARG A 96 -15.46 -12.76 -2.45
CA ARG A 96 -16.02 -13.61 -3.51
C ARG A 96 -14.84 -14.31 -4.18
N LYS A 97 -14.69 -15.61 -3.89
CA LYS A 97 -13.93 -16.51 -4.75
C LYS A 97 -14.42 -16.31 -6.18
N HIS A 98 -13.53 -15.80 -7.04
CA HIS A 98 -13.60 -15.76 -8.50
C HIS A 98 -14.96 -16.14 -9.10
N GLU A 99 -15.87 -15.18 -9.18
CA GLU A 99 -16.99 -15.29 -10.11
C GLU A 99 -16.43 -15.00 -11.51
N LYS A 100 -16.33 -16.04 -12.34
CA LYS A 100 -15.82 -16.00 -13.70
C LYS A 100 -16.34 -14.75 -14.41
N LEU A 101 -15.41 -13.91 -14.88
CA LEU A 101 -15.70 -12.83 -15.82
C LEU A 101 -16.39 -13.42 -17.06
N THR A 102 -17.72 -13.40 -17.10
CA THR A 102 -18.44 -13.41 -18.36
C THR A 102 -18.13 -12.06 -19.02
N VAL A 103 -17.17 -12.07 -19.94
CA VAL A 103 -16.84 -10.94 -20.82
C VAL A 103 -18.09 -10.63 -21.65
N SER A 104 -18.98 -9.85 -21.07
CA SER A 104 -20.05 -9.17 -21.79
C SER A 104 -19.37 -8.04 -22.55
N LYS A 105 -19.41 -8.07 -23.88
CA LYS A 105 -18.90 -7.03 -24.76
C LYS A 105 -19.43 -5.65 -24.33
N THR A 106 -18.68 -4.92 -23.51
CA THR A 106 -19.01 -3.56 -23.10
C THR A 106 -17.84 -2.64 -23.44
N GLY A 107 -18.09 -1.65 -24.30
CA GLY A 107 -17.07 -0.73 -24.77
C GLY A 107 -16.37 0.07 -23.65
N PRO A 108 -15.17 0.62 -23.93
CA PRO A 108 -14.29 1.24 -22.93
C PRO A 108 -14.96 2.34 -22.10
N ASN A 109 -15.90 3.10 -22.68
CA ASN A 109 -16.64 4.15 -21.98
C ASN A 109 -17.50 3.65 -20.81
N LYS A 110 -18.04 2.42 -20.86
CA LYS A 110 -18.93 1.91 -19.80
C LYS A 110 -18.16 1.50 -18.54
N LEU A 111 -16.95 0.96 -18.72
CA LEU A 111 -16.04 0.61 -17.63
C LEU A 111 -15.57 1.86 -16.87
N VAL A 112 -15.25 2.94 -17.60
CA VAL A 112 -14.80 4.21 -17.01
C VAL A 112 -15.89 4.92 -16.20
N VAL A 113 -17.15 4.81 -16.61
CA VAL A 113 -18.28 5.41 -15.86
C VAL A 113 -18.58 4.64 -14.58
N ASP A 114 -18.45 3.32 -14.59
CA ASP A 114 -18.67 2.46 -13.42
C ASP A 114 -17.56 2.64 -12.37
N THR A 115 -16.30 2.84 -12.79
CA THR A 115 -15.19 3.10 -11.86
C THR A 115 -15.30 4.48 -11.20
N LYS A 116 -15.72 5.51 -11.94
CA LYS A 116 -15.98 6.86 -11.37
C LYS A 116 -17.13 6.83 -10.37
N GLU A 117 -18.19 6.05 -10.63
CA GLU A 117 -19.30 5.88 -9.70
C GLU A 117 -18.86 5.21 -8.39
N LYS A 118 -18.13 4.10 -8.50
CA LYS A 118 -17.56 3.39 -7.36
C LYS A 118 -16.67 4.32 -6.53
N LYS A 119 -15.72 5.01 -7.16
CA LYS A 119 -14.82 5.96 -6.48
C LYS A 119 -15.57 7.04 -5.72
N ALA A 120 -16.62 7.62 -6.32
CA ALA A 120 -17.44 8.63 -5.65
C ALA A 120 -18.14 8.06 -4.40
N VAL A 121 -18.74 6.87 -4.50
CA VAL A 121 -19.40 6.21 -3.35
C VAL A 121 -18.40 5.94 -2.21
N TRP A 122 -17.22 5.41 -2.53
CA TRP A 122 -16.21 5.07 -1.53
C TRP A 122 -15.61 6.31 -0.86
N ASN A 123 -15.33 7.37 -1.63
CA ASN A 123 -14.86 8.64 -1.07
C ASN A 123 -15.91 9.25 -0.14
N THR A 124 -17.19 9.25 -0.53
CA THR A 124 -18.28 9.75 0.32
C THR A 124 -18.45 8.90 1.58
N LEU A 125 -18.35 7.56 1.49
CA LEU A 125 -18.40 6.70 2.68
C LEU A 125 -17.24 6.96 3.64
N LEU A 126 -16.01 7.15 3.13
CA LEU A 126 -14.85 7.52 3.97
C LEU A 126 -15.08 8.84 4.70
N GLU A 127 -15.60 9.85 4.01
CA GLU A 127 -15.93 11.15 4.60
C GLU A 127 -16.99 11.01 5.69
N LEU A 128 -18.05 10.24 5.44
CA LEU A 128 -19.13 10.01 6.40
C LEU A 128 -18.68 9.22 7.64
N TYR A 129 -17.77 8.25 7.47
CA TYR A 129 -17.23 7.49 8.60
C TYR A 129 -16.28 8.33 9.47
N LEU A 130 -15.47 9.19 8.86
CA LEU A 130 -14.43 9.94 9.57
C LEU A 130 -14.93 11.30 10.10
N SER A 131 -16.02 11.83 9.58
CA SER A 131 -16.58 13.12 10.03
C SER A 131 -17.31 13.02 11.37
N GLU A 132 -16.81 13.75 12.36
CA GLU A 132 -17.42 13.83 13.70
C GLU A 132 -18.74 14.59 13.70
N ALA A 133 -18.99 15.45 12.70
CA ALA A 133 -20.22 16.22 12.56
C ALA A 133 -21.46 15.33 12.36
N TYR A 134 -21.27 14.10 11.90
CA TYR A 134 -22.35 13.14 11.65
C TYR A 134 -22.50 12.11 12.77
N LEU A 135 -21.79 12.26 13.89
CA LEU A 135 -22.05 11.46 15.08
C LEU A 135 -23.33 11.95 15.75
N PRO A 136 -24.18 11.05 16.29
CA PRO A 136 -25.38 11.46 16.97
C PRO A 136 -25.08 12.37 18.17
N PRO A 137 -25.88 13.43 18.39
CA PRO A 137 -25.69 14.33 19.52
C PRO A 137 -25.98 13.61 20.84
N VAL A 138 -25.22 13.94 21.90
CA VAL A 138 -25.47 13.41 23.25
C VAL A 138 -26.61 14.18 23.89
N ILE A 139 -27.73 13.51 24.17
CA ILE A 139 -28.85 14.12 24.89
C ILE A 139 -28.54 14.08 26.39
N SER A 140 -27.95 15.16 26.91
CA SER A 140 -27.53 15.23 28.33
C SER A 140 -28.66 15.59 29.32
N GLY A 141 -29.91 15.80 28.88
CA GLY A 141 -30.97 16.30 29.75
C GLY A 141 -32.11 15.30 29.96
N LYS A 142 -32.31 14.84 31.21
CA LYS A 142 -33.66 14.47 31.67
C LYS A 142 -34.36 15.76 32.06
N ASP A 143 -35.49 16.06 31.45
CA ASP A 143 -36.43 17.04 32.01
C ASP A 143 -37.07 16.45 33.29
N SER A 144 -37.68 17.31 34.11
CA SER A 144 -38.34 16.97 35.37
C SER A 144 -39.55 16.01 35.22
N LYS A 145 -39.85 15.55 34.00
CA LYS A 145 -40.88 14.56 33.66
C LYS A 145 -40.37 13.35 32.85
N GLY A 146 -39.05 13.20 32.68
CA GLY A 146 -38.43 12.01 32.09
C GLY A 146 -38.72 11.76 30.61
N ARG A 147 -39.15 12.78 29.84
CA ARG A 147 -39.43 12.65 28.40
C ARG A 147 -38.18 12.96 27.58
N LYS A 148 -37.65 11.92 26.91
CA LYS A 148 -36.56 12.06 25.93
C LYS A 148 -37.10 12.70 24.66
N TYR A 149 -36.56 13.84 24.25
CA TYR A 149 -36.73 14.34 22.88
C TYR A 149 -35.61 13.76 22.00
N GLY A 150 -35.98 12.91 21.06
CA GLY A 150 -35.13 12.46 19.96
C GLY A 150 -36.01 12.21 18.74
N ALA A 151 -35.61 12.74 17.59
CA ALA A 151 -36.28 12.47 16.32
C ALA A 151 -36.27 10.95 16.01
N PRO A 152 -37.25 10.41 15.26
CA PRO A 152 -37.33 8.97 15.01
C PRO A 152 -36.24 8.52 14.04
N GLY A 153 -35.29 7.75 14.55
CA GLY A 153 -34.27 7.05 13.78
C GLY A 153 -33.47 6.17 14.73
N ASN A 154 -33.11 4.96 14.30
CA ASN A 154 -32.54 3.88 15.12
C ASN A 154 -31.12 4.16 15.70
N PHE A 155 -30.69 5.42 15.76
CA PHE A 155 -29.33 5.87 16.12
C PHE A 155 -29.35 7.04 17.12
N SER A 156 -30.36 7.13 18.00
CA SER A 156 -30.29 8.05 19.13
C SER A 156 -29.27 7.54 20.16
N VAL A 157 -28.07 8.10 20.16
CA VAL A 157 -27.08 7.84 21.20
C VAL A 157 -27.54 8.48 22.50
N SER A 158 -27.68 7.66 23.54
CA SER A 158 -28.19 8.07 24.85
C SER A 158 -27.09 8.57 25.79
N THR A 159 -25.81 8.26 25.53
CA THR A 159 -24.68 8.61 26.41
C THR A 159 -23.40 8.96 25.62
N GLU A 160 -22.47 9.71 26.24
CA GLU A 160 -21.14 9.96 25.65
C GLU A 160 -20.38 8.65 25.37
N THR A 161 -20.56 7.64 26.22
CA THR A 161 -19.94 6.31 26.02
C THR A 161 -20.42 5.63 24.74
N GLU A 162 -21.71 5.74 24.40
CA GLU A 162 -22.25 5.22 23.14
C GLU A 162 -21.77 6.03 21.93
N ARG A 163 -21.56 7.36 22.09
CA ARG A 163 -21.00 8.22 21.04
C ARG A 163 -19.57 7.84 20.70
N VAL A 164 -18.75 7.59 21.70
CA VAL A 164 -17.38 7.11 21.54
C VAL A 164 -17.35 5.72 20.89
N LYS A 165 -18.24 4.81 21.29
CA LYS A 165 -18.37 3.48 20.66
C LYS A 165 -18.72 3.59 19.18
N GLU A 166 -19.69 4.43 18.81
CA GLU A 166 -20.05 4.66 17.41
C GLU A 166 -18.89 5.26 16.62
N LYS A 167 -18.15 6.21 17.20
CA LYS A 167 -16.93 6.79 16.60
C LYS A 167 -15.88 5.72 16.30
N LEU A 168 -15.62 4.82 17.25
CA LEU A 168 -14.66 3.72 17.06
C LEU A 168 -15.14 2.72 16.01
N LEU A 169 -16.43 2.38 16.00
CA LEU A 169 -17.02 1.49 15.00
C LEU A 169 -16.88 2.06 13.58
N ARG A 170 -17.13 3.37 13.40
CA ARG A 170 -16.94 4.03 12.11
C ARG A 170 -15.48 4.08 11.69
N LYS A 171 -14.54 4.31 12.61
CA LYS A 171 -13.09 4.23 12.32
C LYS A 171 -12.68 2.82 11.90
N ASP A 172 -13.20 1.77 12.55
CA ASP A 172 -12.95 0.37 12.14
C ASP A 172 -13.48 0.11 10.71
N LYS A 173 -14.70 0.54 10.39
CA LYS A 173 -15.26 0.46 9.03
C LYS A 173 -14.42 1.23 8.00
N ALA A 174 -13.90 2.40 8.35
CA ALA A 174 -13.01 3.17 7.49
C ALA A 174 -11.68 2.44 7.26
N LEU A 175 -11.04 1.92 8.31
CA LEU A 175 -9.79 1.16 8.21
C LEU A 175 -9.94 -0.03 7.27
N LYS A 176 -11.03 -0.75 7.49
CA LYS A 176 -11.51 -1.83 6.67
C LYS A 176 -11.53 -1.39 5.20
N LEU A 177 -12.32 -0.37 4.87
CA LEU A 177 -12.47 0.15 3.50
C LEU A 177 -11.10 0.47 2.87
N LEU A 178 -10.22 1.14 3.61
CA LEU A 178 -8.87 1.49 3.15
C LEU A 178 -8.04 0.26 2.78
N LYS A 179 -8.11 -0.81 3.58
CA LYS A 179 -7.33 -2.05 3.40
C LYS A 179 -7.76 -2.90 2.21
N ASN A 180 -8.97 -2.69 1.68
CA ASN A 180 -9.48 -3.50 0.58
C ASN A 180 -8.87 -3.07 -0.77
N GLN A 181 -8.18 -4.01 -1.42
CA GLN A 181 -7.46 -3.79 -2.68
C GLN A 181 -8.39 -3.60 -3.89
N ASP A 182 -9.62 -4.10 -3.83
CA ASP A 182 -10.61 -4.00 -4.91
C ASP A 182 -11.30 -2.63 -4.95
N ILE A 183 -11.07 -1.80 -3.94
CA ILE A 183 -11.71 -0.49 -3.77
C ILE A 183 -10.80 0.60 -4.30
N SER A 184 -11.27 1.30 -5.33
CA SER A 184 -10.65 2.54 -5.79
C SER A 184 -11.21 3.73 -5.02
N TYR A 185 -10.34 4.43 -4.31
CA TYR A 185 -10.62 5.69 -3.63
C TYR A 185 -9.51 6.69 -3.92
N ASP A 186 -9.70 7.96 -3.54
CA ASP A 186 -8.65 8.97 -3.68
C ASP A 186 -7.72 8.98 -2.45
N SER A 187 -6.48 8.54 -2.61
CA SER A 187 -5.52 8.42 -1.49
C SER A 187 -5.23 9.76 -0.81
N ASN A 188 -5.14 10.85 -1.57
CA ASN A 188 -4.84 12.18 -1.01
C ASN A 188 -6.03 12.72 -0.23
N GLN A 189 -7.25 12.59 -0.79
CA GLN A 189 -8.46 12.95 -0.06
C GLN A 189 -8.61 12.11 1.21
N ALA A 190 -8.38 10.79 1.13
CA ALA A 190 -8.45 9.90 2.28
C ALA A 190 -7.45 10.29 3.36
N LEU A 191 -6.23 10.71 2.99
CA LEU A 191 -5.20 11.15 3.92
C LEU A 191 -5.63 12.42 4.67
N VAL A 192 -6.14 13.42 3.94
CA VAL A 192 -6.68 14.65 4.55
C VAL A 192 -7.82 14.33 5.52
N LEU A 193 -8.75 13.44 5.15
CA LEU A 193 -9.83 13.01 6.03
C LEU A 193 -9.31 12.32 7.30
N CYS A 194 -8.27 11.47 7.18
CA CYS A 194 -7.68 10.81 8.34
C CYS A 194 -6.99 11.83 9.28
N TYR A 195 -6.32 12.84 8.73
CA TYR A 195 -5.73 13.93 9.53
C TYR A 195 -6.80 14.75 10.26
N LEU A 196 -7.86 15.17 9.57
CA LEU A 196 -8.97 15.92 10.17
C LEU A 196 -9.67 15.14 11.28
N ALA A 197 -9.78 13.82 11.14
CA ALA A 197 -10.43 12.93 12.11
C ALA A 197 -9.50 12.39 13.22
N GLN A 198 -8.23 12.82 13.24
CA GLN A 198 -7.18 12.26 14.12
C GLN A 198 -7.19 10.73 14.10
N PHE A 199 -7.15 10.16 12.90
CA PHE A 199 -7.21 8.72 12.67
C PHE A 199 -5.84 8.16 12.29
N ASP A 200 -5.00 8.03 13.30
CA ASP A 200 -3.58 7.63 13.18
C ASP A 200 -3.38 6.35 12.37
N GLU A 201 -4.14 5.30 12.65
CA GLU A 201 -4.02 4.02 11.93
C GLU A 201 -4.29 4.15 10.43
N GLY A 202 -5.26 5.01 10.06
CA GLY A 202 -5.54 5.33 8.66
C GLY A 202 -4.42 6.12 8.00
N ILE A 203 -3.83 7.09 8.72
CA ILE A 203 -2.69 7.88 8.24
C ILE A 203 -1.50 6.97 7.93
N ILE A 204 -1.11 6.12 8.88
CA ILE A 204 0.03 5.20 8.72
C ILE A 204 -0.20 4.24 7.55
N TYR A 205 -1.40 3.66 7.46
CA TYR A 205 -1.75 2.77 6.36
C TYR A 205 -1.66 3.46 5.00
N LEU A 206 -2.14 4.71 4.90
CA LEU A 206 -2.08 5.47 3.65
C LEU A 206 -0.65 5.82 3.26
N TYR A 207 0.19 6.21 4.22
CA TYR A 207 1.61 6.43 3.94
C TYR A 207 2.32 5.15 3.49
N GLU A 208 2.02 4.00 4.10
CA GLU A 208 2.57 2.71 3.68
C GLU A 208 2.14 2.37 2.25
N LYS A 209 0.84 2.55 1.94
CA LYS A 209 0.29 2.33 0.59
C LYS A 209 0.92 3.26 -0.46
N MET A 210 1.20 4.50 -0.09
CA MET A 210 1.86 5.50 -0.95
C MET A 210 3.39 5.38 -0.95
N LYS A 211 3.97 4.45 -0.18
CA LYS A 211 5.41 4.26 0.00
C LYS A 211 6.15 5.50 0.54
N MET A 212 5.45 6.29 1.34
CA MET A 212 5.99 7.49 2.00
C MET A 212 6.53 7.10 3.40
N TYR A 213 7.55 6.24 3.44
CA TYR A 213 8.09 5.71 4.69
C TYR A 213 8.72 6.79 5.59
N GLU A 214 9.28 7.84 4.98
CA GLU A 214 9.85 8.96 5.71
C GLU A 214 8.80 9.69 6.55
N GLU A 215 7.58 9.87 6.01
CA GLU A 215 6.47 10.50 6.73
C GLU A 215 5.95 9.63 7.89
N ILE A 216 5.98 8.30 7.74
CA ILE A 216 5.67 7.37 8.85
C ILE A 216 6.63 7.62 10.01
N LEU A 217 7.92 7.73 9.70
CA LEU A 217 8.94 7.94 10.71
C LEU A 217 8.79 9.33 11.37
N ARG A 218 8.60 10.39 10.57
CA ARG A 218 8.32 11.75 11.06
C ARG A 218 7.08 11.80 11.95
N PHE A 219 6.05 11.04 11.60
CA PHE A 219 4.82 10.97 12.39
C PHE A 219 5.06 10.40 13.80
N TYR A 220 5.86 9.33 13.93
CA TYR A 220 6.21 8.79 15.25
C TYR A 220 7.20 9.68 16.00
N MET A 221 8.12 10.35 15.30
CA MET A 221 9.01 11.38 15.87
C MET A 221 8.24 12.57 16.45
N ALA A 222 7.17 13.02 15.78
CA ALA A 222 6.33 14.09 16.30
C ALA A 222 5.58 13.71 17.60
N LYS A 223 5.44 12.40 17.88
CA LYS A 223 4.82 11.87 19.10
C LYS A 223 5.83 11.42 20.16
N ASP A 224 7.12 11.53 19.87
CA ASP A 224 8.23 11.05 20.71
C ASP A 224 8.10 9.56 21.11
N ASP A 225 7.53 8.74 20.21
CA ASP A 225 7.31 7.30 20.42
C ASP A 225 8.52 6.51 19.90
N THR A 226 9.56 6.40 20.73
CA THR A 226 10.86 5.79 20.39
C THR A 226 10.74 4.32 20.00
N ASP A 227 9.87 3.56 20.67
CA ASP A 227 9.62 2.15 20.38
C ASP A 227 9.08 1.96 18.96
N ARG A 228 8.09 2.78 18.57
CA ARG A 228 7.53 2.72 17.21
C ARG A 228 8.49 3.24 16.15
N ILE A 229 9.34 4.22 16.47
CA ILE A 229 10.42 4.66 15.56
C ILE A 229 11.35 3.48 15.26
N MET A 230 11.79 2.75 16.29
CA MET A 230 12.65 1.59 16.13
C MET A 230 11.97 0.46 15.36
N GLN A 231 10.67 0.22 15.59
CA GLN A 231 9.89 -0.76 14.83
C GLN A 231 9.71 -0.36 13.36
N ALA A 232 9.48 0.93 13.09
CA ALA A 232 9.36 1.46 11.74
C ALA A 232 10.69 1.35 10.98
N LEU A 233 11.82 1.64 11.62
CA LEU A 233 13.15 1.45 11.01
C LEU A 233 13.44 0.00 10.67
N LYS A 234 13.06 -0.95 11.53
CA LYS A 234 13.23 -2.38 11.26
C LYS A 234 12.38 -2.85 10.07
N THR A 235 11.16 -2.34 9.97
CA THR A 235 10.21 -2.73 8.91
C THR A 235 10.54 -2.06 7.57
N TYR A 236 10.83 -0.76 7.58
CA TYR A 236 10.95 0.06 6.37
C TYR A 236 12.39 0.45 6.01
N GLY A 237 13.34 0.36 6.93
CA GLY A 237 14.76 0.67 6.70
C GLY A 237 15.41 -0.13 5.55
N PRO A 238 15.09 -1.42 5.34
CA PRO A 238 15.58 -2.15 4.17
C PRO A 238 15.06 -1.62 2.82
N HIS A 239 13.90 -0.96 2.82
CA HIS A 239 13.31 -0.36 1.62
C HIS A 239 13.86 1.03 1.34
N ASP A 240 14.15 1.80 2.39
CA ASP A 240 14.71 3.14 2.30
C ASP A 240 15.76 3.40 3.38
N GLN A 241 17.03 3.39 2.97
CA GLN A 241 18.16 3.60 3.86
C GLN A 241 18.26 5.04 4.39
N SER A 242 17.60 6.01 3.74
CA SER A 242 17.60 7.40 4.20
C SER A 242 16.88 7.56 5.55
N LEU A 243 15.99 6.61 5.90
CA LEU A 243 15.30 6.56 7.18
C LEU A 243 16.29 6.45 8.35
N TYR A 244 17.40 5.75 8.19
CA TYR A 244 18.43 5.67 9.22
C TYR A 244 19.08 7.03 9.45
N LEU A 245 19.35 7.81 8.40
CA LEU A 245 19.89 9.18 8.55
C LEU A 245 18.90 10.10 9.26
N LEU A 246 17.61 10.00 8.92
CA LEU A 246 16.56 10.77 9.59
C LEU A 246 16.45 10.39 11.07
N ALA A 247 16.50 9.11 11.40
CA ALA A 247 16.52 8.63 12.78
C ALA A 247 17.74 9.11 13.56
N LEU A 248 18.94 9.00 12.98
CA LEU A 248 20.17 9.50 13.60
C LEU A 248 20.08 11.00 13.88
N ALA A 249 19.56 11.78 12.95
CA ALA A 249 19.35 13.22 13.11
C ALA A 249 18.31 13.53 14.22
N TYR A 250 17.25 12.73 14.33
CA TYR A 250 16.24 12.90 15.38
C TYR A 250 16.82 12.60 16.78
N PHE A 251 17.50 11.48 16.96
CA PHE A 251 18.07 11.10 18.25
C PHE A 251 19.20 12.05 18.69
N SER A 252 19.84 12.75 17.76
CA SER A 252 20.82 13.81 18.06
C SER A 252 20.24 15.22 18.11
N SER A 253 18.93 15.41 17.88
CA SER A 253 18.32 16.74 17.73
C SER A 253 18.17 17.53 19.04
N SER A 254 18.03 16.85 20.17
CA SER A 254 17.88 17.48 21.49
C SER A 254 18.67 16.73 22.57
N PRO A 255 19.19 17.41 23.60
CA PRO A 255 19.90 16.73 24.70
C PRO A 255 19.02 15.76 25.48
N THR A 256 17.72 16.04 25.58
CA THR A 256 16.72 15.22 26.29
C THR A 256 16.37 13.95 25.53
N THR A 257 16.24 14.03 24.21
CA THR A 257 16.01 12.83 23.37
C THR A 257 17.25 11.95 23.34
N LEU A 258 18.44 12.56 23.29
CA LEU A 258 19.70 11.83 23.30
C LEU A 258 19.93 11.07 24.61
N SER A 259 19.71 11.71 25.77
CA SER A 259 19.92 11.06 27.06
C SER A 259 18.97 9.88 27.29
N THR A 260 17.72 10.01 26.84
CA THR A 260 16.69 8.97 26.98
C THR A 260 16.91 7.83 25.98
N SER A 261 17.34 8.15 24.76
CA SER A 261 17.39 7.20 23.63
C SER A 261 18.81 6.85 23.17
N THR A 262 19.80 6.94 24.06
CA THR A 262 21.20 6.63 23.72
C THR A 262 21.35 5.16 23.29
N SER A 263 20.58 4.25 23.88
CA SER A 263 20.68 2.82 23.59
C SER A 263 20.20 2.48 22.18
N GLU A 264 19.14 3.15 21.74
CA GLU A 264 18.49 3.04 20.45
C GLU A 264 19.41 3.61 19.36
N LEU A 265 20.04 4.75 19.63
CA LEU A 265 21.04 5.34 18.74
C LEU A 265 22.21 4.37 18.49
N LEU A 266 22.73 3.73 19.55
CA LEU A 266 23.81 2.75 19.42
C LEU A 266 23.38 1.51 18.64
N GLN A 267 22.15 1.02 18.87
CA GLN A 267 21.58 -0.09 18.08
C GLN A 267 21.49 0.25 16.59
N ILE A 268 21.09 1.48 16.25
CA ILE A 268 21.03 1.93 14.85
C ILE A 268 22.45 1.97 14.25
N LEU A 269 23.43 2.51 14.96
CA LEU A 269 24.82 2.57 14.49
C LEU A 269 25.43 1.19 14.28
N ASP A 270 25.22 0.26 15.21
CA ASP A 270 25.69 -1.13 15.06
C ASP A 270 24.96 -1.86 13.91
N HIS A 271 23.68 -1.56 13.68
CA HIS A 271 22.93 -2.12 12.54
C HIS A 271 23.46 -1.59 11.20
N ILE A 272 23.74 -0.28 11.11
CA ILE A 272 24.34 0.34 9.92
C ILE A 272 25.72 -0.27 9.62
N ASP A 273 26.54 -0.50 10.65
CA ASP A 273 27.87 -1.09 10.49
C ASP A 273 27.79 -2.54 10.00
N SER A 274 27.00 -3.37 10.70
CA SER A 274 26.88 -4.80 10.42
C SER A 274 26.33 -5.11 9.02
N HIS A 275 25.45 -4.26 8.50
CA HIS A 275 24.84 -4.44 7.18
C HIS A 275 25.49 -3.56 6.10
N ASN A 276 26.53 -2.79 6.46
CA ASN A 276 27.23 -1.88 5.55
C ASN A 276 26.27 -0.96 4.76
N LEU A 277 25.28 -0.38 5.46
CA LEU A 277 24.17 0.32 4.80
C LEU A 277 24.52 1.72 4.35
N LEU A 278 25.36 2.45 5.11
CA LEU A 278 25.65 3.85 4.87
C LEU A 278 27.15 4.14 4.93
N PRO A 279 27.66 5.05 4.07
CA PRO A 279 29.02 5.55 4.18
C PRO A 279 29.25 6.22 5.54
N PRO A 280 30.39 5.99 6.21
CA PRO A 280 30.66 6.55 7.55
C PRO A 280 30.61 8.08 7.56
N LEU A 281 31.03 8.72 6.47
CA LEU A 281 30.99 10.17 6.33
C LEU A 281 29.56 10.72 6.40
N GLN A 282 28.58 10.03 5.81
CA GLN A 282 27.18 10.47 5.85
C GLN A 282 26.60 10.36 7.26
N VAL A 283 26.92 9.28 7.99
CA VAL A 283 26.54 9.07 9.39
C VAL A 283 27.08 10.20 10.27
N ILE A 284 28.37 10.55 10.09
CA ILE A 284 29.02 11.62 10.86
C ILE A 284 28.40 12.98 10.52
N GLN A 285 28.16 13.26 9.24
CA GLN A 285 27.52 14.52 8.83
C GLN A 285 26.12 14.67 9.43
N ALA A 286 25.33 13.60 9.48
CA ALA A 286 24.00 13.62 10.07
C ALA A 286 24.05 13.92 11.58
N LEU A 287 25.00 13.31 12.31
CA LEU A 287 25.16 13.53 13.75
C LEU A 287 25.80 14.88 14.09
N SER A 288 26.75 15.34 13.27
CA SER A 288 27.49 16.58 13.48
C SER A 288 26.64 17.83 13.28
N ARG A 289 25.61 17.78 12.44
CA ARG A 289 24.73 18.93 12.16
C ARG A 289 24.02 19.46 13.42
N ASN A 290 23.78 18.61 14.41
CA ASN A 290 22.96 18.96 15.56
C ASN A 290 23.78 19.35 16.81
N SER A 291 25.12 19.42 16.76
CA SER A 291 26.09 19.81 17.82
C SER A 291 25.95 19.17 19.21
N ILE A 292 24.91 18.38 19.45
CA ILE A 292 24.55 17.73 20.71
C ILE A 292 25.17 16.34 20.80
N ALA A 293 25.28 15.61 19.67
CA ALA A 293 25.97 14.33 19.63
C ALA A 293 27.46 14.52 19.91
N THR A 294 27.94 14.00 21.05
CA THR A 294 29.36 14.07 21.37
C THR A 294 30.16 13.10 20.50
N LEU A 295 31.32 13.55 20.01
CA LEU A 295 32.25 12.71 19.23
C LEU A 295 32.61 11.40 19.96
N ALA A 296 32.55 11.40 21.30
CA ALA A 296 32.77 10.22 22.13
C ALA A 296 31.79 9.07 21.83
N MET A 297 30.53 9.37 21.52
CA MET A 297 29.50 8.35 21.22
C MET A 297 29.76 7.66 19.88
N VAL A 298 30.26 8.41 18.90
CA VAL A 298 30.52 7.90 17.54
C VAL A 298 31.93 7.32 17.41
N LYS A 299 32.84 7.63 18.36
CA LYS A 299 34.23 7.15 18.37
C LYS A 299 34.33 5.63 18.32
N GLY A 300 33.45 4.91 19.03
CA GLY A 300 33.41 3.45 19.03
C GLY A 300 33.07 2.88 17.65
N TYR A 301 32.02 3.42 17.02
CA TYR A 301 31.61 3.09 15.64
C TYR A 301 32.73 3.40 14.64
N MET A 302 33.30 4.62 14.67
CA MET A 302 34.37 5.00 13.76
C MET A 302 35.62 4.15 13.92
N GLY A 303 36.01 3.83 15.16
CA GLY A 303 37.17 3.00 15.45
C GLY A 303 37.04 1.61 14.84
N LYS A 304 35.89 0.94 15.06
CA LYS A 304 35.58 -0.36 14.46
C LYS A 304 35.60 -0.29 12.94
N ARG A 305 34.95 0.73 12.38
CA ARG A 305 34.79 0.88 10.93
C ARG A 305 36.10 1.14 10.19
N ILE A 306 36.90 2.08 10.69
CA ILE A 306 38.22 2.40 10.13
C ILE A 306 39.13 1.18 10.20
N GLU A 307 39.09 0.42 11.29
CA GLU A 307 39.90 -0.80 11.43
C GLU A 307 39.44 -1.89 10.45
N SER A 308 38.13 -2.07 10.24
CA SER A 308 37.58 -2.99 9.24
C SER A 308 38.02 -2.61 7.83
N GLU A 309 37.83 -1.35 7.46
CA GLU A 309 38.23 -0.82 6.13
C GLU A 309 39.75 -0.93 5.93
N ARG A 310 40.57 -0.70 6.97
CA ARG A 310 42.02 -0.92 6.91
C ARG A 310 42.39 -2.38 6.71
N LYS A 311 41.70 -3.31 7.37
CA LYS A 311 41.93 -4.75 7.19
C LYS A 311 41.57 -5.20 5.77
N GLU A 312 40.45 -4.75 5.24
CA GLU A 312 40.04 -5.01 3.86
C GLU A 312 41.04 -4.41 2.86
N ALA A 313 41.44 -3.16 3.04
CA ALA A 313 42.45 -2.52 2.20
C ALA A 313 43.80 -3.25 2.25
N LYS A 314 44.22 -3.74 3.43
CA LYS A 314 45.44 -4.54 3.58
C LYS A 314 45.32 -5.90 2.90
N ALA A 315 44.17 -6.57 2.99
CA ALA A 315 43.91 -7.83 2.29
C ALA A 315 43.92 -7.63 0.76
N ASN A 316 43.24 -6.60 0.28
CA ASN A 316 43.25 -6.23 -1.15
C ASN A 316 44.66 -5.89 -1.63
N ARG A 317 45.45 -5.14 -0.85
CA ARG A 317 46.84 -4.82 -1.19
C ARG A 317 47.72 -6.07 -1.28
N LYS A 318 47.51 -7.05 -0.39
CA LYS A 318 48.19 -8.36 -0.48
C LYS A 318 47.77 -9.14 -1.74
N LEU A 319 46.48 -9.15 -2.08
CA LEU A 319 46.00 -9.76 -3.33
C LEU A 319 46.69 -9.11 -4.53
N ILE A 320 46.68 -7.77 -4.61
CA ILE A 320 47.30 -7.00 -5.70
C ILE A 320 48.80 -7.31 -5.81
N GLN A 321 49.53 -7.34 -4.69
CA GLN A 321 50.95 -7.71 -4.67
C GLN A 321 51.18 -9.12 -5.22
N ASN A 322 50.32 -10.09 -4.88
CA ASN A 322 50.41 -11.44 -5.43
C ASN A 322 50.13 -11.46 -6.95
N TYR A 323 49.21 -10.63 -7.46
CA TYR A 323 48.89 -10.57 -8.90
C TYR A 323 49.97 -9.89 -9.76
N LEU A 324 50.74 -8.98 -9.17
CA LEU A 324 51.67 -8.12 -9.91
C LEU A 324 53.13 -8.55 -9.87
N THR A 325 53.50 -9.58 -9.10
CA THR A 325 54.93 -9.81 -8.81
C THR A 325 55.60 -10.89 -9.63
N LYS A 326 54.87 -11.81 -10.30
CA LYS A 326 55.51 -12.94 -11.00
C LYS A 326 54.90 -13.23 -12.38
N CYS A 327 55.77 -13.45 -13.36
CA CYS A 327 55.38 -13.96 -14.67
C CYS A 327 55.02 -15.43 -14.58
N THR A 328 53.86 -15.80 -15.12
CA THR A 328 53.42 -17.21 -15.17
C THR A 328 54.28 -18.02 -16.15
N GLY A 329 54.83 -17.38 -17.19
CA GLY A 329 55.66 -18.05 -18.20
C GLY A 329 57.11 -18.29 -17.77
N CYS A 330 57.79 -17.27 -17.23
CA CYS A 330 59.22 -17.36 -16.89
C CYS A 330 59.51 -17.41 -15.38
N HIS A 331 58.49 -17.28 -14.53
CA HIS A 331 58.59 -17.22 -13.06
C HIS A 331 59.45 -16.08 -12.48
N GLY A 332 60.02 -15.23 -13.34
CA GLY A 332 60.73 -14.01 -12.95
C GLY A 332 59.80 -12.92 -12.42
N THR A 333 60.38 -11.92 -11.79
CA THR A 333 59.65 -10.73 -11.32
C THR A 333 58.99 -10.01 -12.50
N LEU A 334 57.69 -9.74 -12.39
CA LEU A 334 56.96 -9.06 -13.46
C LEU A 334 57.43 -7.60 -13.57
N ASP A 335 57.92 -7.20 -14.74
CA ASP A 335 58.24 -5.82 -15.08
C ASP A 335 57.39 -5.34 -16.26
N LEU A 336 57.26 -4.02 -16.41
CA LEU A 336 56.43 -3.42 -17.46
C LEU A 336 57.20 -3.42 -18.80
N PRO A 337 56.52 -3.66 -19.94
CA PRO A 337 55.07 -3.86 -20.11
C PRO A 337 54.62 -5.30 -19.81
N ALA A 338 53.53 -5.41 -19.06
CA ALA A 338 52.92 -6.67 -18.66
C ALA A 338 51.46 -6.77 -19.12
N VAL A 339 51.01 -8.00 -19.37
CA VAL A 339 49.64 -8.33 -19.79
C VAL A 339 49.01 -9.21 -18.71
N HIS A 340 47.85 -8.79 -18.24
CA HIS A 340 47.09 -9.45 -17.18
C HIS A 340 45.79 -10.03 -17.74
N PHE A 341 45.58 -11.33 -17.54
CA PHE A 341 44.36 -12.00 -17.93
C PHE A 341 43.37 -12.10 -16.76
N LEU A 342 42.07 -12.09 -17.06
CA LEU A 342 40.99 -12.25 -16.07
C LEU A 342 41.05 -13.59 -15.31
N CYS A 343 41.74 -14.59 -15.88
CA CYS A 343 42.03 -15.86 -15.24
C CYS A 343 43.14 -15.80 -14.17
N ARG A 344 43.60 -14.58 -13.81
CA ARG A 344 44.63 -14.29 -12.80
C ARG A 344 46.07 -14.67 -13.19
N HIS A 345 46.32 -15.00 -14.44
CA HIS A 345 47.68 -15.18 -14.95
C HIS A 345 48.21 -13.87 -15.53
N SER A 346 49.45 -13.56 -15.16
CA SER A 346 50.17 -12.36 -15.57
C SER A 346 51.42 -12.79 -16.33
N TYR A 347 51.69 -12.14 -17.47
CA TYR A 347 52.86 -12.43 -18.30
C TYR A 347 53.57 -11.13 -18.67
N HIS A 348 54.89 -11.20 -18.82
CA HIS A 348 55.60 -10.17 -19.58
C HIS A 348 55.07 -10.14 -21.01
N GLN A 349 55.01 -8.96 -21.63
CA GLN A 349 54.65 -8.88 -23.05
C GLN A 349 55.59 -9.74 -23.92
N ARG A 350 56.86 -9.90 -23.51
CA ARG A 350 57.86 -10.76 -24.18
C ARG A 350 57.67 -12.26 -23.96
N CYS A 351 56.96 -12.65 -22.90
CA CYS A 351 56.70 -14.06 -22.57
C CYS A 351 55.36 -14.54 -23.15
N LEU A 352 54.66 -13.68 -23.89
CA LEU A 352 53.43 -14.01 -24.59
C LEU A 352 53.76 -14.37 -26.04
N PRO A 353 53.34 -15.54 -26.54
CA PRO A 353 53.35 -15.82 -27.97
C PRO A 353 52.39 -14.85 -28.67
N ASP A 354 52.64 -14.52 -29.95
CA ASP A 354 51.85 -13.59 -30.79
C ASP A 354 50.38 -14.01 -31.05
N SER A 355 49.83 -14.94 -30.26
CA SER A 355 48.48 -15.47 -30.40
C SER A 355 47.47 -14.70 -29.55
N ASP A 356 46.54 -14.05 -30.26
CA ASP A 356 45.15 -13.76 -29.90
C ASP A 356 44.81 -13.76 -28.40
N ARG A 357 44.92 -12.61 -27.73
CA ARG A 357 44.15 -12.10 -26.56
C ARG A 357 43.65 -13.12 -25.49
N GLU A 358 44.26 -14.30 -25.37
CA GLU A 358 43.82 -15.41 -24.52
C GLU A 358 45.00 -15.89 -23.66
N CYS A 359 44.70 -16.35 -22.45
CA CYS A 359 45.73 -16.85 -21.54
C CYS A 359 46.23 -18.21 -22.03
N PRO A 360 47.54 -18.41 -22.28
CA PRO A 360 48.08 -19.69 -22.76
C PRO A 360 47.77 -20.88 -21.84
N GLN A 361 47.73 -20.65 -20.53
CA GLN A 361 47.48 -21.69 -19.53
C GLN A 361 46.00 -22.10 -19.45
N CYS A 362 45.09 -21.19 -19.77
CA CYS A 362 43.65 -21.40 -19.55
C CYS A 362 42.83 -21.48 -20.84
N ALA A 363 43.39 -21.09 -21.99
CA ALA A 363 42.68 -21.02 -23.27
C ALA A 363 41.99 -22.35 -23.60
N HIS A 364 42.70 -23.47 -23.50
CA HIS A 364 42.13 -24.79 -23.78
C HIS A 364 40.96 -25.11 -22.82
N THR A 365 41.14 -24.91 -21.52
CA THR A 365 40.12 -25.23 -20.52
C THR A 365 38.88 -24.37 -20.69
N TYR A 366 39.05 -23.07 -20.97
CA TYR A 366 37.92 -22.17 -21.22
C TYR A 366 37.17 -22.51 -22.50
N ARG A 367 37.88 -22.89 -23.58
CA ARG A 367 37.23 -23.36 -24.82
C ARG A 367 36.38 -24.60 -24.56
N LEU A 368 36.91 -25.58 -23.82
CA LEU A 368 36.18 -26.79 -23.45
C LEU A 368 34.92 -26.50 -22.62
N ILE A 369 35.02 -25.61 -21.62
CA ILE A 369 33.87 -25.22 -20.78
C ILE A 369 32.83 -24.45 -21.61
N ALA A 370 33.28 -23.57 -22.52
CA ALA A 370 32.39 -22.82 -23.40
C ALA A 370 31.62 -23.74 -24.35
N ASP A 371 32.28 -24.74 -24.93
CA ASP A 371 31.65 -25.75 -25.78
C ASP A 371 30.64 -26.59 -24.98
N GLN A 372 30.98 -26.98 -23.75
CA GLN A 372 30.05 -27.69 -22.85
C GLN A 372 28.82 -26.85 -22.52
N ARG A 373 28.97 -25.56 -22.20
CA ARG A 373 27.83 -24.66 -21.97
C ARG A 373 26.96 -24.52 -23.20
N ARG A 374 27.56 -24.31 -24.37
CA ARG A 374 26.83 -24.22 -25.63
C ARG A 374 26.03 -25.50 -25.91
N ALA A 375 26.63 -26.67 -25.67
CA ALA A 375 25.93 -27.95 -25.80
C ALA A 375 24.79 -28.10 -24.79
N GLN A 376 24.98 -27.65 -23.54
CA GLN A 376 23.94 -27.65 -22.51
C GLN A 376 22.79 -26.69 -22.84
N GLU A 377 23.05 -25.50 -23.40
CA GLU A 377 22.02 -24.55 -23.84
C GLU A 377 21.21 -25.13 -25.00
N ILE A 378 21.86 -25.71 -26.02
CA ILE A 378 21.18 -26.37 -27.16
C ILE A 378 20.33 -27.55 -26.70
N ASN A 379 20.77 -28.29 -25.67
CA ASN A 379 20.02 -29.40 -25.12
C ASN A 379 18.94 -28.95 -24.14
N ALA A 380 19.12 -27.82 -23.46
CA ALA A 380 18.11 -27.23 -22.60
C ALA A 380 16.84 -26.98 -23.42
N ASP A 381 16.93 -26.44 -24.63
CA ASP A 381 15.74 -26.19 -25.47
C ASP A 381 15.02 -27.45 -25.97
N LYS A 382 15.59 -28.65 -25.79
CA LYS A 382 15.07 -29.92 -26.33
C LYS A 382 14.47 -30.85 -25.26
N HIS A 383 13.67 -30.29 -24.35
CA HIS A 383 12.99 -31.02 -23.27
C HIS A 383 12.12 -32.20 -23.77
N ASP A 384 11.54 -32.09 -24.97
CA ASP A 384 10.63 -33.09 -25.53
C ASP A 384 11.34 -34.43 -25.86
N LEU A 385 12.63 -34.39 -26.21
CA LEU A 385 13.44 -35.59 -26.50
C LEU A 385 13.71 -36.45 -25.25
N PHE A 386 13.49 -35.91 -24.05
CA PHE A 386 13.64 -36.65 -22.79
C PHE A 386 12.48 -37.62 -22.55
N PHE A 387 11.30 -37.36 -23.14
CA PHE A 387 10.08 -38.16 -22.93
C PHE A 387 9.82 -39.18 -24.05
N GLU A 388 10.65 -39.24 -25.10
CA GLU A 388 10.52 -40.16 -26.24
C GLU A 388 11.27 -41.51 -26.06
N LYS A 389 11.51 -41.97 -24.82
CA LYS A 389 12.13 -43.28 -24.56
C LYS A 389 11.23 -44.27 -23.84
#